data_AF-A0A7S4VU83-F1
#
_entry.id   AF-A0A7S4VU83-F1
#
_cell.length_a   1.000
_cell.length_b   1.000
_cell.length_c   1.000
_cell.angle_alpha   90.00
_cell.angle_beta   90.00
_cell.angle_gamma   90.00
#
_symmetry.space_group_name_H-M   'P 1'
#
loop_
_entity.id
_entity.type
_entity.pdbx_description
1 polymer ?
#
loop_
_entity_poly.entity_id
_entity_poly.type
_entity_poly.pdbx_seq_one_letter_code
_entity_poly.pdbx_strand_id
1 'polypeptide(L)'
;MHFKHAILFVLLVAESSVVHGFTTSFPQSKLGHPTTTTVTCTHHAKVSNKEEEEDRPYRANLFQNDKLSRRNAIKSATIAATAGLNAELAWRNAVHTAAFALENTTPDTTNILPPGALQTIEAGKAVIIPNWLTPSETSAICQDVQQCFQDGHFTNFILSRNPNKVDKAANDRWIMPSFSKNRDGTNGPFVDPTIGNYELRHSLKLKMAQVKALLAKEMYDRPTLADDTQTHEMEYLRYGQGALLARHVDEHHLELKRPNGSKLPLKPNASRRSITWLIYLNDDWDGEVDGGQLRLHERQFDSVSYVGARKNDLQVGWLKAFQEKGEQPVFLDPNREGPENETCMLYTIDGSGNKRDLSTKPFANIALYLAGGDKVARSLMVSNGEDAKRLHLIDAPKSLVSSLKTKAGPAEGEDGGERIRDIVPKAGTLVMFDSVSLPHEVLMTNRERFGVQGWFHEKIYT
;
A
#
# COMPACT_ATOMS: atom_id res chain seq x y z
N MET A 1 24.26 27.49 -35.07
CA MET A 1 25.57 28.15 -34.88
C MET A 1 25.61 28.69 -33.45
N HIS A 2 26.10 27.87 -32.52
CA HIS A 2 27.30 28.14 -31.72
C HIS A 2 27.16 29.30 -30.73
N PHE A 3 26.88 28.97 -29.46
CA PHE A 3 27.82 29.26 -28.39
C PHE A 3 27.78 28.12 -27.36
N LYS A 4 28.97 27.67 -26.98
CA LYS A 4 29.30 26.44 -26.26
C LYS A 4 30.35 26.86 -25.21
N HIS A 5 30.25 26.31 -24.01
CA HIS A 5 31.26 26.27 -22.92
C HIS A 5 31.40 27.46 -21.96
N ALA A 6 31.26 27.12 -20.66
CA ALA A 6 32.01 27.59 -19.47
C ALA A 6 31.11 27.32 -18.23
N ILE A 7 31.48 26.67 -17.11
CA ILE A 7 32.73 26.27 -16.49
C ILE A 7 32.41 25.14 -15.47
N LEU A 8 33.23 24.10 -15.44
CA LEU A 8 33.30 23.05 -14.41
C LEU A 8 34.69 23.19 -13.76
N PHE A 9 34.79 23.45 -12.45
CA PHE A 9 36.01 23.26 -11.65
C PHE A 9 35.69 23.43 -10.16
N VAL A 10 35.75 22.36 -9.36
CA VAL A 10 36.27 22.39 -7.97
C VAL A 10 36.93 21.03 -7.67
N LEU A 11 38.12 21.12 -7.08
CA LEU A 11 39.13 20.10 -6.85
C LEU A 11 38.79 19.06 -5.77
N LEU A 12 39.33 17.85 -5.96
CA LEU A 12 39.76 16.94 -4.90
C LEU A 12 40.98 17.51 -4.17
N VAL A 13 40.98 17.46 -2.84
CA VAL A 13 42.20 17.42 -2.02
C VAL A 13 42.08 16.24 -1.07
N ALA A 14 43.02 15.32 -1.19
CA ALA A 14 43.26 14.23 -0.26
C ALA A 14 44.36 14.66 0.70
N GLU A 15 44.15 14.48 2.01
CA GLU A 15 45.23 14.44 2.98
C GLU A 15 45.08 13.20 3.86
N SER A 16 46.13 12.39 3.79
CA SER A 16 46.48 11.29 4.69
C SER A 16 47.03 11.84 6.01
N SER A 17 46.66 11.25 7.15
CA SER A 17 47.55 11.11 8.31
C SER A 17 47.02 10.18 9.40
N VAL A 18 47.84 9.17 9.68
CA VAL A 18 48.29 8.69 11.01
C VAL A 18 47.35 7.83 11.88
N VAL A 19 47.73 6.56 11.88
CA VAL A 19 47.64 5.48 12.87
C VAL A 19 47.79 5.95 14.33
N HIS A 20 46.86 5.55 15.21
CA HIS A 20 47.01 5.14 16.62
C HIS A 20 45.76 4.25 16.89
N GLY A 21 45.77 2.99 17.30
CA GLY A 21 46.65 2.31 18.24
C GLY A 21 46.00 2.25 19.63
N PHE A 22 44.87 1.56 19.80
CA PHE A 22 44.34 1.23 21.14
C PHE A 22 43.73 -0.17 21.22
N THR A 23 44.41 -1.00 22.01
CA THR A 23 44.04 -2.31 22.55
C THR A 23 43.38 -2.14 23.91
N THR A 24 42.27 -2.83 24.18
CA THR A 24 41.81 -3.31 25.52
C THR A 24 40.68 -4.33 25.29
N SER A 25 40.94 -5.63 25.36
CA SER A 25 40.87 -6.51 26.55
C SER A 25 39.45 -6.74 27.10
N PHE A 26 39.02 -8.01 26.97
CA PHE A 26 37.88 -8.66 27.64
C PHE A 26 37.90 -8.51 29.18
N PRO A 27 36.76 -8.78 29.84
CA PRO A 27 36.74 -9.99 30.67
C PRO A 27 35.47 -10.85 30.57
N GLN A 28 35.69 -12.15 30.75
CA GLN A 28 34.71 -13.19 31.04
C GLN A 28 34.24 -13.13 32.51
N SER A 29 32.99 -13.50 32.75
CA SER A 29 32.53 -14.21 33.97
C SER A 29 31.16 -14.85 33.67
N LYS A 30 31.05 -16.17 33.51
CA LYS A 30 30.84 -17.23 34.52
C LYS A 30 29.45 -17.25 35.19
N LEU A 31 28.72 -18.33 34.85
CA LEU A 31 27.97 -19.27 35.71
C LEU A 31 26.74 -18.80 36.50
N GLY A 32 25.64 -19.54 36.32
CA GLY A 32 24.61 -19.70 37.35
C GLY A 32 23.22 -20.10 36.83
N HIS A 33 22.99 -21.39 36.54
CA HIS A 33 21.65 -21.97 36.68
C HIS A 33 21.27 -22.04 38.17
N PRO A 34 19.97 -22.02 38.49
CA PRO A 34 19.40 -23.25 39.00
C PRO A 34 18.00 -23.57 38.46
N THR A 35 17.85 -24.87 38.24
CA THR A 35 16.62 -25.66 38.17
C THR A 35 15.85 -25.64 39.49
N THR A 36 14.53 -25.50 39.44
CA THR A 36 13.65 -25.98 40.52
C THR A 36 12.47 -26.75 39.93
N THR A 37 12.50 -28.05 40.16
CA THR A 37 11.41 -29.01 39.98
C THR A 37 10.58 -29.05 41.26
N THR A 38 9.25 -28.97 41.15
CA THR A 38 8.31 -29.43 42.20
C THR A 38 7.03 -29.87 41.48
N VAL A 39 6.88 -31.17 41.22
CA VAL A 39 6.14 -32.16 42.02
C VAL A 39 4.63 -31.94 42.00
N THR A 40 3.99 -32.78 41.20
CA THR A 40 2.58 -33.18 41.21
C THR A 40 2.14 -33.65 42.59
N CYS A 41 0.97 -33.19 43.04
CA CYS A 41 0.24 -33.80 44.15
C CYS A 41 -1.14 -34.23 43.65
N THR A 42 -1.31 -35.54 43.52
CA THR A 42 -2.58 -36.25 43.35
C THR A 42 -3.30 -36.35 44.70
N HIS A 43 -4.60 -36.03 44.73
CA HIS A 43 -5.49 -36.46 45.82
C HIS A 43 -6.69 -37.21 45.24
N HIS A 44 -6.84 -38.43 45.73
CA HIS A 44 -7.96 -39.32 45.55
C HIS A 44 -9.08 -39.02 46.57
N ALA A 45 -10.29 -39.42 46.15
CA ALA A 45 -11.47 -39.79 46.94
C ALA A 45 -12.42 -38.68 47.42
N LYS A 46 -13.64 -38.66 46.85
CA LYS A 46 -14.77 -39.41 47.42
C LYS A 46 -15.95 -39.50 46.46
N VAL A 47 -16.54 -40.69 46.43
CA VAL A 47 -17.81 -41.05 45.80
C VAL A 47 -18.96 -40.47 46.63
N SER A 48 -19.92 -39.82 45.96
CA SER A 48 -21.31 -39.75 46.43
C SER A 48 -22.25 -39.67 45.23
N ASN A 49 -23.12 -40.68 45.10
CA ASN A 49 -24.25 -40.71 44.18
C ASN A 49 -25.18 -39.52 44.41
N LYS A 50 -25.66 -38.89 43.34
CA LYS A 50 -27.10 -38.79 43.03
C LYS A 50 -27.38 -38.07 41.71
N GLU A 51 -28.39 -38.62 41.05
CA GLU A 51 -29.37 -38.00 40.16
C GLU A 51 -29.05 -37.92 38.66
N GLU A 52 -30.04 -38.43 37.93
CA GLU A 52 -30.19 -38.55 36.49
C GLU A 52 -30.14 -37.18 35.82
N GLU A 53 -29.30 -37.03 34.80
CA GLU A 53 -29.54 -36.00 33.77
C GLU A 53 -29.17 -36.58 32.40
N GLU A 54 -30.18 -36.69 31.55
CA GLU A 54 -30.11 -37.22 30.20
C GLU A 54 -29.13 -36.45 29.31
N ASP A 55 -28.33 -37.25 28.64
CA ASP A 55 -27.53 -37.04 27.43
C ASP A 55 -28.03 -35.89 26.52
N ARG A 56 -27.24 -34.80 26.39
CA ARG A 56 -27.46 -33.79 25.35
C ARG A 56 -26.16 -33.25 24.72
N PRO A 57 -25.45 -34.03 23.87
CA PRO A 57 -24.35 -33.50 23.04
C PRO A 57 -24.80 -33.11 21.61
N TYR A 58 -26.06 -33.33 21.22
CA TYR A 58 -26.44 -33.25 19.79
C TYR A 58 -26.82 -31.85 19.25
N ARG A 59 -27.10 -30.87 20.12
CA ARG A 59 -27.60 -29.55 19.66
C ARG A 59 -26.49 -28.57 19.23
N ALA A 60 -25.30 -28.60 19.84
CA ALA A 60 -24.22 -27.68 19.47
C ALA A 60 -23.68 -27.95 18.04
N ASN A 61 -23.54 -29.22 17.67
CA ASN A 61 -23.09 -29.61 16.33
C ASN A 61 -24.11 -29.29 15.23
N LEU A 62 -25.42 -29.42 15.51
CA LEU A 62 -26.47 -29.06 14.55
C LEU A 62 -26.49 -27.56 14.24
N PHE A 63 -26.41 -26.69 15.26
CA PHE A 63 -26.38 -25.23 15.02
C PHE A 63 -25.12 -24.75 14.31
N GLN A 64 -23.98 -25.39 14.57
CA GLN A 64 -22.71 -25.05 13.92
C GLN A 64 -22.69 -25.54 12.46
N ASN A 65 -23.20 -26.75 12.21
CA ASN A 65 -23.37 -27.29 10.86
C ASN A 65 -24.43 -26.52 10.05
N ASP A 66 -25.51 -26.06 10.67
CA ASP A 66 -26.57 -25.29 9.99
C ASP A 66 -26.09 -23.87 9.64
N LYS A 67 -25.28 -23.24 10.51
CA LYS A 67 -24.57 -21.98 10.17
C LYS A 67 -23.54 -22.16 9.07
N LEU A 68 -22.79 -23.27 9.06
CA LEU A 68 -21.82 -23.58 8.00
C LEU A 68 -22.55 -23.84 6.67
N SER A 69 -23.61 -24.64 6.70
CA SER A 69 -24.48 -24.97 5.57
C SER A 69 -25.12 -23.71 4.98
N ARG A 70 -25.66 -22.83 5.82
CA ARG A 70 -26.24 -21.55 5.38
C ARG A 70 -25.20 -20.60 4.81
N ARG A 71 -23.99 -20.52 5.39
CA ARG A 71 -22.87 -19.75 4.81
C ARG A 71 -22.43 -20.31 3.47
N ASN A 72 -22.35 -21.62 3.32
CA ASN A 72 -22.01 -22.28 2.06
C ASN A 72 -23.10 -22.06 1.00
N ALA A 73 -24.38 -22.15 1.37
CA ALA A 73 -25.51 -21.86 0.48
C ALA A 73 -25.53 -20.40 0.02
N ILE A 74 -25.26 -19.43 0.91
CA ILE A 74 -25.14 -18.01 0.56
C ILE A 74 -23.95 -17.77 -0.37
N LYS A 75 -22.81 -18.42 -0.11
CA LYS A 75 -21.65 -18.36 -1.02
C LYS A 75 -22.04 -18.90 -2.40
N SER A 76 -22.56 -20.13 -2.49
CA SER A 76 -22.98 -20.75 -3.74
C SER A 76 -24.04 -19.93 -4.51
N ALA A 77 -25.01 -19.34 -3.81
CA ALA A 77 -26.02 -18.48 -4.42
C ALA A 77 -25.42 -17.17 -4.96
N THR A 78 -24.42 -16.60 -4.27
CA THR A 78 -23.72 -15.38 -4.72
C THR A 78 -22.86 -15.66 -5.94
N ILE A 79 -22.16 -16.80 -5.95
CA ILE A 79 -21.38 -17.27 -7.10
C ILE A 79 -22.31 -17.48 -8.31
N ALA A 80 -23.45 -18.15 -8.10
CA ALA A 80 -24.46 -18.33 -9.15
C ALA A 80 -25.05 -17.01 -9.66
N ALA A 81 -25.27 -16.03 -8.78
CA ALA A 81 -25.78 -14.70 -9.15
C ALA A 81 -24.78 -13.86 -9.96
N THR A 82 -23.48 -14.22 -9.95
CA THR A 82 -22.44 -13.56 -10.75
C THR A 82 -22.03 -14.36 -11.98
N ALA A 83 -22.57 -15.57 -12.16
CA ALA A 83 -22.30 -16.41 -13.31
C ALA A 83 -22.74 -15.72 -14.62
N GLY A 84 -21.84 -15.64 -15.60
CA GLY A 84 -22.10 -14.99 -16.90
C GLY A 84 -21.87 -13.48 -16.94
N LEU A 85 -21.60 -12.83 -15.80
CA LEU A 85 -21.14 -11.43 -15.78
C LEU A 85 -19.64 -11.36 -16.10
N ASN A 86 -19.21 -10.30 -16.78
CA ASN A 86 -17.78 -9.99 -16.81
C ASN A 86 -17.29 -9.60 -15.40
N ALA A 87 -15.99 -9.71 -15.15
CA ALA A 87 -15.45 -9.54 -13.80
C ALA A 87 -15.64 -8.12 -13.23
N GLU A 88 -15.70 -7.09 -14.10
CA GLU A 88 -15.99 -5.71 -13.72
C GLU A 88 -17.42 -5.57 -13.19
N LEU A 89 -18.41 -6.09 -13.93
CA LEU A 89 -19.81 -6.01 -13.52
C LEU A 89 -20.07 -6.83 -12.25
N ALA A 90 -19.47 -8.02 -12.14
CA ALA A 90 -19.52 -8.82 -10.92
C ALA A 90 -18.92 -8.08 -9.71
N TRP A 91 -17.83 -7.33 -9.91
CA TRP A 91 -17.23 -6.51 -8.85
C TRP A 91 -18.13 -5.35 -8.43
N ARG A 92 -18.67 -4.60 -9.40
CA ARG A 92 -19.58 -3.47 -9.13
C ARG A 92 -20.81 -3.92 -8.35
N ASN A 93 -21.40 -5.04 -8.74
CA ASN A 93 -22.52 -5.62 -8.02
C ASN A 93 -22.14 -6.00 -6.59
N ALA A 94 -20.97 -6.63 -6.38
CA ALA A 94 -20.51 -6.98 -5.04
C ALA A 94 -20.31 -5.75 -4.13
N VAL A 95 -19.73 -4.67 -4.65
CA VAL A 95 -19.55 -3.41 -3.90
C VAL A 95 -20.89 -2.77 -3.58
N HIS A 96 -21.82 -2.70 -4.55
CA HIS A 96 -23.16 -2.18 -4.34
C HIS A 96 -23.95 -2.97 -3.29
N THR A 97 -23.91 -4.32 -3.37
CA THR A 97 -24.53 -5.19 -2.37
C THR A 97 -23.91 -4.98 -0.98
N ALA A 98 -22.59 -4.83 -0.89
CA ALA A 98 -21.93 -4.55 0.38
C ALA A 98 -22.29 -3.17 0.95
N ALA A 99 -22.36 -2.13 0.12
CA ALA A 99 -22.79 -0.80 0.52
C ALA A 99 -24.24 -0.80 1.04
N PHE A 100 -25.15 -1.43 0.29
CA PHE A 100 -26.54 -1.60 0.73
C PHE A 100 -26.65 -2.35 2.06
N ALA A 101 -25.82 -3.39 2.27
CA ALA A 101 -25.78 -4.09 3.55
C ALA A 101 -25.33 -3.15 4.69
N LEU A 102 -24.28 -2.35 4.49
CA LEU A 102 -23.76 -1.40 5.49
C LEU A 102 -24.75 -0.29 5.88
N GLU A 103 -25.72 0.04 5.03
CA GLU A 103 -26.79 0.99 5.35
C GLU A 103 -27.87 0.37 6.25
N ASN A 104 -28.08 -0.94 6.13
CA ASN A 104 -29.17 -1.67 6.78
C ASN A 104 -28.72 -2.53 7.97
N THR A 105 -27.47 -2.39 8.41
CA THR A 105 -26.85 -3.19 9.47
C THR A 105 -26.79 -2.40 10.78
N THR A 106 -27.11 -3.03 11.91
CA THR A 106 -26.95 -2.42 13.24
C THR A 106 -25.47 -2.36 13.67
N PRO A 107 -25.05 -1.38 14.49
CA PRO A 107 -23.63 -1.09 14.78
C PRO A 107 -22.79 -2.27 15.30
N ASP A 108 -23.41 -3.32 15.83
CA ASP A 108 -22.76 -4.44 16.52
C ASP A 108 -22.31 -5.60 15.63
N THR A 109 -22.47 -5.52 14.30
CA THR A 109 -22.11 -6.64 13.41
C THR A 109 -20.89 -6.36 12.53
N THR A 110 -19.80 -7.05 12.90
CA THR A 110 -18.58 -7.31 12.10
C THR A 110 -17.91 -6.09 11.45
N ASN A 111 -17.13 -5.36 12.25
CA ASN A 111 -16.17 -4.39 11.71
C ASN A 111 -15.07 -5.12 10.92
N ILE A 112 -15.14 -5.04 9.59
CA ILE A 112 -14.16 -5.64 8.65
C ILE A 112 -12.77 -5.00 8.74
N LEU A 113 -12.69 -3.78 9.27
CA LEU A 113 -11.46 -3.07 9.64
C LEU A 113 -11.55 -2.66 11.12
N PRO A 114 -10.44 -2.67 11.87
CA PRO A 114 -10.45 -2.24 13.26
C PRO A 114 -10.70 -0.72 13.40
N PRO A 115 -11.21 -0.25 14.55
CA PRO A 115 -11.30 1.19 14.85
C PRO A 115 -9.95 1.89 14.64
N GLY A 116 -9.95 3.10 14.08
CA GLY A 116 -8.73 3.85 13.79
C GLY A 116 -8.10 3.55 12.42
N ALA A 117 -8.54 2.51 11.71
CA ALA A 117 -7.96 2.13 10.42
C ALA A 117 -8.08 3.24 9.37
N LEU A 118 -9.27 3.83 9.24
CA LEU A 118 -9.51 4.90 8.27
C LEU A 118 -8.73 6.16 8.63
N GLN A 119 -8.74 6.54 9.92
CA GLN A 119 -7.99 7.68 10.44
C GLN A 119 -6.49 7.54 10.18
N THR A 120 -5.96 6.32 10.26
CA THR A 120 -4.54 6.04 9.96
C THR A 120 -4.22 6.30 8.48
N ILE A 121 -5.07 5.80 7.57
CA ILE A 121 -4.91 6.02 6.12
C ILE A 121 -5.03 7.53 5.81
N GLU A 122 -6.05 8.17 6.37
CA GLU A 122 -6.36 9.59 6.23
C GLU A 122 -5.29 10.53 6.78
N ALA A 123 -4.52 10.07 7.78
CA ALA A 123 -3.35 10.75 8.31
C ALA A 123 -2.09 10.59 7.43
N GLY A 124 -2.15 9.79 6.37
CA GLY A 124 -1.04 9.53 5.45
C GLY A 124 -0.05 8.48 5.95
N LYS A 125 -0.55 7.49 6.70
CA LYS A 125 0.21 6.32 7.16
C LYS A 125 -0.42 5.03 6.64
N ALA A 126 0.32 3.93 6.73
CA ALA A 126 -0.24 2.61 6.42
C ALA A 126 -0.92 1.99 7.64
N VAL A 127 -2.11 1.42 7.43
CA VAL A 127 -2.73 0.52 8.40
C VAL A 127 -2.25 -0.91 8.16
N ILE A 128 -1.83 -1.59 9.23
CA ILE A 128 -1.27 -2.95 9.20
C ILE A 128 -2.12 -3.83 10.13
N ILE A 129 -2.79 -4.83 9.57
CA ILE A 129 -3.76 -5.67 10.28
C ILE A 129 -3.30 -7.13 10.20
N PRO A 130 -2.56 -7.62 11.22
CA PRO A 130 -2.16 -9.03 11.26
C PRO A 130 -3.39 -9.92 11.46
N ASN A 131 -3.33 -11.15 10.95
CA ASN A 131 -4.41 -12.15 11.06
C ASN A 131 -5.77 -11.63 10.56
N TRP A 132 -5.77 -10.76 9.55
CA TRP A 132 -7.00 -10.27 8.93
C TRP A 132 -7.73 -11.37 8.16
N LEU A 133 -6.97 -12.26 7.53
CA LEU A 133 -7.44 -13.58 7.14
C LEU A 133 -7.32 -14.53 8.33
N THR A 134 -8.30 -15.41 8.50
CA THR A 134 -8.18 -16.51 9.46
C THR A 134 -7.04 -17.45 9.03
N PRO A 135 -6.46 -18.25 9.95
CA PRO A 135 -5.39 -19.20 9.59
C PRO A 135 -5.79 -20.17 8.48
N SER A 136 -7.05 -20.64 8.46
CA SER A 136 -7.56 -21.54 7.41
C SER A 136 -7.73 -20.84 6.06
N GLU A 137 -8.25 -19.61 6.02
CA GLU A 137 -8.31 -18.80 4.79
C GLU A 137 -6.90 -18.51 4.27
N THR A 138 -5.98 -18.14 5.16
CA THR A 138 -4.59 -17.84 4.82
C THR A 138 -3.92 -19.05 4.18
N SER A 139 -3.97 -20.22 4.83
CA SER A 139 -3.36 -21.44 4.30
C SER A 139 -3.95 -21.85 2.95
N ALA A 140 -5.27 -21.76 2.80
CA ALA A 140 -5.92 -22.07 1.52
C ALA A 140 -5.47 -21.12 0.40
N ILE A 141 -5.34 -19.82 0.69
CA ILE A 141 -4.91 -18.83 -0.31
C ILE A 141 -3.42 -19.00 -0.63
N CYS A 142 -2.57 -19.31 0.35
CA CYS A 142 -1.16 -19.65 0.15
C CYS A 142 -1.01 -20.85 -0.81
N GLN A 143 -1.81 -21.90 -0.61
CA GLN A 143 -1.80 -23.07 -1.49
C GLN A 143 -2.27 -22.73 -2.91
N ASP A 144 -3.36 -21.98 -3.04
CA ASP A 144 -3.89 -21.60 -4.36
C ASP A 144 -2.90 -20.75 -5.16
N VAL A 145 -2.26 -19.76 -4.54
CA VAL A 145 -1.30 -18.89 -5.23
C VAL A 145 -0.07 -19.66 -5.69
N GLN A 146 0.43 -20.58 -4.87
CA GLN A 146 1.59 -21.41 -5.20
C GLN A 146 1.27 -22.39 -6.32
N GLN A 147 0.11 -23.06 -6.26
CA GLN A 147 -0.33 -23.98 -7.30
C GLN A 147 -0.54 -23.24 -8.63
N CYS A 148 -1.23 -22.09 -8.61
CA CYS A 148 -1.43 -21.29 -9.81
C CYS A 148 -0.11 -20.82 -10.46
N PHE A 149 0.92 -20.56 -9.64
CA PHE A 149 2.26 -20.23 -10.13
C PHE A 149 2.94 -21.45 -10.78
N GLN A 150 2.90 -22.62 -10.13
CA GLN A 150 3.44 -23.87 -10.65
C GLN A 150 2.76 -24.29 -11.97
N ASP A 151 1.46 -24.05 -12.10
CA ASP A 151 0.66 -24.35 -13.29
C ASP A 151 0.88 -23.34 -14.43
N GLY A 152 1.67 -22.30 -14.22
CA GLY A 152 2.07 -21.35 -15.27
C GLY A 152 1.02 -20.28 -15.59
N HIS A 153 0.09 -19.98 -14.67
CA HIS A 153 -0.96 -18.97 -14.88
C HIS A 153 -0.48 -17.52 -14.67
N PHE A 154 0.77 -17.35 -14.25
CA PHE A 154 1.36 -16.03 -14.02
C PHE A 154 1.99 -15.46 -15.29
N THR A 155 2.00 -14.14 -15.39
CA THR A 155 2.71 -13.40 -16.44
C THR A 155 3.78 -12.52 -15.82
N ASN A 156 4.91 -12.37 -16.52
CA ASN A 156 5.98 -11.50 -16.05
C ASN A 156 5.52 -10.04 -16.01
N PHE A 157 5.80 -9.36 -14.90
CA PHE A 157 5.34 -8.00 -14.62
C PHE A 157 5.82 -7.03 -15.71
N ILE A 158 4.98 -6.09 -16.14
CA ILE A 158 5.28 -5.25 -17.32
C ILE A 158 6.58 -4.45 -17.14
N LEU A 159 6.90 -4.02 -15.91
CA LEU A 159 8.13 -3.28 -15.61
C LEU A 159 9.40 -4.14 -15.58
N SER A 160 9.29 -5.48 -15.61
CA SER A 160 10.40 -6.43 -15.74
C SER A 160 10.66 -6.90 -17.18
N ARG A 161 9.84 -6.48 -18.15
CA ARG A 161 9.96 -6.88 -19.57
C ARG A 161 11.09 -6.20 -20.36
N ASN A 162 11.97 -5.42 -19.73
CA ASN A 162 13.09 -4.80 -20.43
C ASN A 162 14.31 -5.75 -20.41
N PRO A 163 14.63 -6.44 -21.53
CA PRO A 163 15.75 -7.39 -21.59
C PRO A 163 17.12 -6.73 -21.42
N ASN A 164 17.20 -5.40 -21.52
CA ASN A 164 18.43 -4.62 -21.31
C ASN A 164 18.59 -4.13 -19.87
N LYS A 165 17.68 -4.47 -18.94
CA LYS A 165 17.90 -4.16 -17.53
C LYS A 165 18.99 -5.07 -16.97
N VAL A 166 19.97 -4.44 -16.34
CA VAL A 166 21.26 -5.02 -15.92
C VAL A 166 21.10 -6.18 -14.92
N ASP A 167 20.00 -6.20 -14.16
CA ASP A 167 19.77 -7.20 -13.11
C ASP A 167 18.50 -8.03 -13.38
N LYS A 168 18.67 -9.25 -13.87
CA LYS A 168 17.55 -10.20 -14.10
C LYS A 168 16.90 -10.67 -12.80
N ALA A 169 17.66 -10.80 -11.72
CA ALA A 169 17.16 -11.30 -10.44
C ALA A 169 16.25 -10.26 -9.77
N ALA A 170 16.66 -8.98 -9.77
CA ALA A 170 15.83 -7.86 -9.30
C ALA A 170 14.47 -7.75 -10.01
N ASN A 171 14.36 -8.30 -11.22
CA ASN A 171 13.19 -8.26 -12.08
C ASN A 171 12.39 -9.58 -12.13
N ASP A 172 12.72 -10.58 -11.30
CA ASP A 172 11.99 -11.85 -11.23
C ASP A 172 10.65 -11.71 -10.48
N ARG A 173 9.73 -10.97 -11.11
CA ARG A 173 8.42 -10.60 -10.58
C ARG A 173 7.31 -11.01 -11.53
N TRP A 174 6.31 -11.64 -10.95
CA TRP A 174 5.23 -12.28 -11.69
C TRP A 174 3.89 -11.89 -11.07
N ILE A 175 2.89 -11.73 -11.92
CA ILE A 175 1.52 -11.43 -11.52
C ILE A 175 0.52 -12.37 -12.18
N MET A 176 -0.56 -12.67 -11.45
CA MET A 176 -1.77 -13.32 -11.99
C MET A 176 -2.92 -12.32 -11.82
N PRO A 177 -3.23 -11.51 -12.86
CA PRO A 177 -4.15 -10.39 -12.70
C PRO A 177 -5.62 -10.79 -12.89
N SER A 178 -6.53 -9.99 -12.32
CA SER A 178 -7.98 -10.03 -12.56
C SER A 178 -8.37 -9.58 -13.96
N PHE A 179 -7.51 -8.81 -14.65
CA PHE A 179 -7.71 -8.37 -16.02
C PHE A 179 -6.49 -8.61 -16.90
N SER A 180 -6.71 -8.98 -18.15
CA SER A 180 -5.64 -9.02 -19.14
C SER A 180 -5.51 -7.67 -19.82
N LYS A 181 -4.43 -6.92 -19.53
CA LYS A 181 -4.13 -5.63 -20.18
C LYS A 181 -4.00 -5.69 -21.71
N ASN A 182 -3.84 -6.91 -22.27
CA ASN A 182 -3.65 -7.12 -23.71
C ASN A 182 -4.97 -7.23 -24.48
N ARG A 183 -6.14 -7.19 -23.82
CA ARG A 183 -7.43 -7.39 -24.48
C ARG A 183 -8.52 -6.60 -23.76
N ASP A 184 -9.09 -5.64 -24.48
CA ASP A 184 -10.23 -4.80 -24.12
C ASP A 184 -11.25 -5.53 -23.21
N GLY A 185 -11.17 -5.29 -21.90
CA GLY A 185 -12.16 -5.79 -20.93
C GLY A 185 -12.20 -7.31 -20.72
N THR A 186 -11.16 -8.07 -21.10
CA THR A 186 -11.15 -9.52 -20.86
C THR A 186 -10.67 -9.89 -19.45
N ASN A 187 -11.42 -10.79 -18.83
CA ASN A 187 -11.11 -11.42 -17.55
C ASN A 187 -9.71 -12.05 -17.57
N GLY A 188 -8.91 -11.78 -16.55
CA GLY A 188 -7.61 -12.41 -16.32
C GLY A 188 -7.71 -13.72 -15.53
N PRO A 189 -6.60 -14.46 -15.40
CA PRO A 189 -6.58 -15.78 -14.74
C PRO A 189 -7.05 -15.75 -13.28
N PHE A 190 -6.91 -14.63 -12.57
CA PHE A 190 -7.39 -14.51 -11.18
C PHE A 190 -8.90 -14.72 -11.06
N VAL A 191 -9.67 -14.34 -12.06
CA VAL A 191 -11.14 -14.42 -12.06
C VAL A 191 -11.67 -15.50 -12.99
N ASP A 192 -10.79 -16.36 -13.53
CA ASP A 192 -11.18 -17.48 -14.37
C ASP A 192 -11.69 -18.65 -13.49
N PRO A 193 -12.94 -19.12 -13.67
CA PRO A 193 -13.51 -20.20 -12.89
C PRO A 193 -12.87 -21.58 -13.15
N THR A 194 -12.06 -21.71 -14.20
CA THR A 194 -11.39 -22.96 -14.57
C THR A 194 -9.98 -23.09 -13.99
N ILE A 195 -9.46 -22.03 -13.37
CA ILE A 195 -8.08 -21.97 -12.84
C ILE A 195 -8.10 -22.09 -11.32
N GLY A 196 -7.29 -22.99 -10.76
CA GLY A 196 -7.10 -23.15 -9.33
C GLY A 196 -8.41 -23.18 -8.51
N ASN A 197 -8.38 -22.61 -7.32
CA ASN A 197 -9.52 -22.46 -6.42
C ASN A 197 -10.23 -21.12 -6.64
N TYR A 198 -10.99 -21.02 -7.74
CA TYR A 198 -11.78 -19.84 -8.06
C TYR A 198 -12.70 -19.39 -6.91
N GLU A 199 -13.34 -20.33 -6.21
CA GLU A 199 -14.31 -19.99 -5.15
C GLU A 199 -13.66 -19.30 -3.95
N LEU A 200 -12.42 -19.66 -3.65
CA LEU A 200 -11.62 -19.00 -2.64
C LEU A 200 -11.28 -17.57 -3.06
N ARG A 201 -10.82 -17.37 -4.30
CA ARG A 201 -10.51 -16.03 -4.84
C ARG A 201 -11.77 -15.17 -4.97
N HIS A 202 -12.90 -15.76 -5.34
CA HIS A 202 -14.19 -15.09 -5.37
C HIS A 202 -14.64 -14.68 -3.96
N SER A 203 -14.47 -15.55 -2.95
CA SER A 203 -14.75 -15.21 -1.56
C SER A 203 -13.88 -14.04 -1.06
N LEU A 204 -12.59 -14.03 -1.41
CA LEU A 204 -11.69 -12.92 -1.10
C LEU A 204 -12.15 -11.62 -1.79
N LYS A 205 -12.58 -11.69 -3.05
CA LYS A 205 -13.14 -10.56 -3.79
C LYS A 205 -14.35 -9.96 -3.07
N LEU A 206 -15.28 -10.78 -2.58
CA LEU A 206 -16.44 -10.30 -1.83
C LEU A 206 -16.03 -9.61 -0.52
N LYS A 207 -15.02 -10.14 0.19
CA LYS A 207 -14.46 -9.51 1.39
C LYS A 207 -13.84 -8.14 1.08
N MET A 208 -13.08 -8.03 -0.02
CA MET A 208 -12.54 -6.73 -0.44
C MET A 208 -13.61 -5.75 -0.95
N ALA A 209 -14.73 -6.24 -1.48
CA ALA A 209 -15.87 -5.39 -1.83
C ALA A 209 -16.51 -4.74 -0.57
N GLN A 210 -16.59 -5.49 0.54
CA GLN A 210 -17.00 -4.95 1.84
C GLN A 210 -16.03 -3.89 2.36
N VAL A 211 -14.72 -4.11 2.21
CA VAL A 211 -13.71 -3.09 2.55
C VAL A 211 -13.92 -1.83 1.70
N LYS A 212 -14.04 -1.96 0.38
CA LYS A 212 -14.26 -0.81 -0.52
C LYS A 212 -15.53 -0.04 -0.17
N ALA A 213 -16.63 -0.75 0.12
CA ALA A 213 -17.89 -0.14 0.52
C ALA A 213 -17.77 0.64 1.85
N LEU A 214 -17.08 0.09 2.85
CA LEU A 214 -16.81 0.78 4.12
C LEU A 214 -15.99 2.06 3.89
N LEU A 215 -14.90 1.96 3.14
CA LEU A 215 -14.06 3.13 2.83
C LEU A 215 -14.85 4.21 2.09
N ALA A 216 -15.69 3.82 1.12
CA ALA A 216 -16.48 4.77 0.35
C ALA A 216 -17.52 5.52 1.17
N LYS A 217 -18.05 4.87 2.22
CA LYS A 217 -19.03 5.45 3.14
C LYS A 217 -18.38 6.40 4.14
N GLU A 218 -17.23 6.01 4.69
CA GLU A 218 -16.70 6.63 5.91
C GLU A 218 -15.46 7.51 5.68
N MET A 219 -14.71 7.35 4.58
CA MET A 219 -13.55 8.21 4.29
C MET A 219 -13.97 9.58 3.78
N TYR A 220 -13.21 10.60 4.20
CA TYR A 220 -13.40 11.98 3.79
C TYR A 220 -12.94 12.24 2.34
N ASP A 221 -13.76 12.97 1.58
CA ASP A 221 -13.48 13.41 0.21
C ASP A 221 -13.05 12.25 -0.72
N ARG A 222 -13.74 11.11 -0.56
CA ARG A 222 -13.67 9.92 -1.41
C ARG A 222 -15.04 9.46 -1.95
N PRO A 223 -15.97 10.37 -2.34
CA PRO A 223 -17.36 9.98 -2.62
C PRO A 223 -17.52 9.14 -3.88
N THR A 224 -16.54 9.12 -4.79
CA THR A 224 -16.59 8.31 -6.03
C THR A 224 -15.97 6.93 -5.86
N LEU A 225 -15.52 6.57 -4.65
CA LEU A 225 -15.01 5.23 -4.38
C LEU A 225 -16.11 4.18 -4.51
N ALA A 226 -17.39 4.51 -4.24
CA ALA A 226 -18.53 3.61 -4.48
C ALA A 226 -19.08 3.67 -5.92
N ASP A 227 -18.96 4.83 -6.59
CA ASP A 227 -19.49 5.10 -7.94
C ASP A 227 -18.41 4.92 -9.02
N ASP A 228 -17.81 3.74 -9.03
CA ASP A 228 -16.71 3.44 -9.95
C ASP A 228 -17.23 2.79 -11.24
N THR A 229 -17.03 3.46 -12.37
CA THR A 229 -17.38 2.95 -13.69
C THR A 229 -16.42 1.88 -14.20
N GLN A 230 -15.25 1.67 -13.58
CA GLN A 230 -14.26 0.68 -14.06
C GLN A 230 -13.26 0.14 -12.99
N THR A 231 -12.69 -1.05 -13.27
CA THR A 231 -11.38 -1.57 -12.77
C THR A 231 -11.26 -2.15 -11.35
N HIS A 232 -11.81 -3.34 -11.13
CA HIS A 232 -11.37 -4.29 -10.08
C HIS A 232 -9.89 -4.72 -10.26
N GLU A 233 -8.92 -3.88 -9.92
CA GLU A 233 -7.50 -4.29 -9.98
C GLU A 233 -7.17 -5.17 -8.78
N MET A 234 -7.09 -6.48 -8.99
CA MET A 234 -6.77 -7.48 -7.96
C MET A 234 -5.88 -8.55 -8.59
N GLU A 235 -4.76 -8.85 -7.97
CA GLU A 235 -3.73 -9.69 -8.57
C GLU A 235 -3.06 -10.56 -7.51
N TYR A 236 -2.75 -11.81 -7.85
CA TYR A 236 -1.68 -12.51 -7.12
C TYR A 236 -0.31 -12.00 -7.57
N LEU A 237 0.61 -12.00 -6.62
CA LEU A 237 1.98 -11.54 -6.75
C LEU A 237 2.94 -12.66 -6.40
N ARG A 238 4.04 -12.75 -7.15
CA ARG A 238 5.20 -13.56 -6.80
C ARG A 238 6.48 -12.79 -7.06
N TYR A 239 7.37 -12.78 -6.09
CA TYR A 239 8.73 -12.27 -6.16
C TYR A 239 9.69 -13.43 -5.97
N GLY A 240 10.62 -13.62 -6.89
CA GLY A 240 11.69 -14.62 -6.77
C GLY A 240 12.85 -14.14 -5.93
N GLN A 241 13.76 -15.06 -5.61
CA GLN A 241 15.00 -14.70 -4.92
C GLN A 241 15.77 -13.63 -5.70
N GLY A 242 16.18 -12.59 -5.01
CA GLY A 242 16.82 -11.39 -5.55
C GLY A 242 15.84 -10.33 -6.06
N ALA A 243 14.55 -10.63 -6.20
CA ALA A 243 13.57 -9.68 -6.70
C ALA A 243 13.31 -8.55 -5.70
N LEU A 244 13.08 -7.34 -6.23
CA LEU A 244 12.76 -6.15 -5.46
C LEU A 244 11.81 -5.23 -6.23
N LEU A 245 11.26 -4.22 -5.58
CA LEU A 245 10.56 -3.13 -6.25
C LEU A 245 11.10 -1.83 -5.72
N ALA A 246 11.74 -1.05 -6.60
CA ALA A 246 12.29 0.25 -6.26
C ALA A 246 11.20 1.19 -5.71
N ARG A 247 11.65 2.20 -4.95
CA ARG A 247 10.78 3.23 -4.40
C ARG A 247 9.88 3.88 -5.45
N HIS A 248 8.60 3.97 -5.14
CA HIS A 248 7.56 4.57 -5.99
C HIS A 248 6.34 4.96 -5.12
N VAL A 249 5.38 5.62 -5.76
CA VAL A 249 3.98 5.66 -5.31
C VAL A 249 3.11 4.97 -6.36
N ASP A 250 1.91 4.54 -5.98
CA ASP A 250 1.02 3.78 -6.86
C ASP A 250 0.15 4.66 -7.75
N GLU A 251 -0.02 5.93 -7.37
CA GLU A 251 -0.73 6.93 -8.14
C GLU A 251 0.02 8.28 -8.16
N HIS A 252 0.01 8.93 -9.32
CA HIS A 252 0.63 10.23 -9.53
C HIS A 252 -0.37 11.23 -10.08
N HIS A 253 -0.15 12.51 -9.75
CA HIS A 253 -0.85 13.61 -10.41
C HIS A 253 -0.71 13.51 -11.94
N LEU A 254 -1.75 13.84 -12.71
CA LEU A 254 -1.71 13.73 -14.18
C LEU A 254 -0.59 14.57 -14.80
N GLU A 255 -0.35 15.75 -14.23
CA GLU A 255 0.79 16.61 -14.59
C GLU A 255 2.18 15.97 -14.37
N LEU A 256 2.28 14.93 -13.52
CA LEU A 256 3.49 14.11 -13.30
C LEU A 256 3.58 12.89 -14.22
N LYS A 257 2.50 12.55 -14.93
CA LYS A 257 2.46 11.43 -15.88
C LYS A 257 2.81 11.85 -17.30
N ARG A 258 2.42 13.08 -17.69
CA ARG A 258 2.64 13.63 -19.04
C ARG A 258 2.47 15.16 -19.03
N PRO A 259 3.09 15.88 -19.99
CA PRO A 259 2.91 17.32 -20.13
C PRO A 259 1.44 17.73 -20.31
N ASN A 260 0.98 18.77 -19.60
CA ASN A 260 -0.40 19.25 -19.61
C ASN A 260 -1.44 18.16 -19.33
N GLY A 261 -1.08 17.19 -18.48
CA GLY A 261 -1.82 15.94 -18.30
C GLY A 261 -3.28 16.13 -17.92
N SER A 262 -3.59 17.14 -17.11
CA SER A 262 -4.95 17.46 -16.63
C SER A 262 -5.82 18.17 -17.67
N LYS A 263 -5.23 18.75 -18.72
CA LYS A 263 -5.96 19.42 -19.82
C LYS A 263 -6.24 18.50 -21.00
N LEU A 264 -5.62 17.33 -21.02
CA LEU A 264 -5.82 16.36 -22.08
C LEU A 264 -7.13 15.59 -21.86
N PRO A 265 -7.88 15.26 -22.93
CA PRO A 265 -9.07 14.44 -22.82
C PRO A 265 -8.82 13.13 -22.07
N LEU A 266 -9.70 12.81 -21.13
CA LEU A 266 -9.69 11.53 -20.44
C LEU A 266 -10.25 10.44 -21.36
N LYS A 267 -9.77 9.21 -21.19
CA LYS A 267 -10.40 8.04 -21.82
C LYS A 267 -11.81 7.85 -21.22
N PRO A 268 -12.76 7.24 -21.96
CA PRO A 268 -14.02 6.80 -21.37
C PRO A 268 -13.75 5.96 -20.12
N ASN A 269 -14.50 6.22 -19.05
CA ASN A 269 -14.39 5.55 -17.75
C ASN A 269 -13.01 5.68 -17.06
N ALA A 270 -12.23 6.71 -17.41
CA ALA A 270 -10.95 6.95 -16.74
C ALA A 270 -11.12 7.06 -15.22
N SER A 271 -10.34 6.24 -14.53
CA SER A 271 -10.26 6.19 -13.08
C SER A 271 -8.82 6.43 -12.64
N ARG A 272 -8.63 6.61 -11.34
CA ARG A 272 -7.32 6.68 -10.69
C ARG A 272 -7.29 5.76 -9.47
N ARG A 273 -6.12 5.26 -9.11
CA ARG A 273 -5.92 4.47 -7.90
C ARG A 273 -6.00 5.39 -6.69
N SER A 274 -6.87 5.08 -5.74
CA SER A 274 -7.08 5.90 -4.54
C SER A 274 -6.52 5.22 -3.30
N ILE A 275 -6.80 3.94 -3.12
CA ILE A 275 -6.32 3.15 -1.97
C ILE A 275 -5.61 1.91 -2.50
N THR A 276 -4.39 1.69 -2.01
CA THR A 276 -3.63 0.48 -2.23
C THR A 276 -3.88 -0.49 -1.08
N TRP A 277 -3.98 -1.77 -1.40
CA TRP A 277 -4.06 -2.82 -0.38
C TRP A 277 -3.21 -4.03 -0.78
N LEU A 278 -2.62 -4.69 0.21
CA LEU A 278 -1.84 -5.92 0.05
C LEU A 278 -2.21 -6.92 1.14
N ILE A 279 -2.26 -8.21 0.79
CA ILE A 279 -2.36 -9.31 1.73
C ILE A 279 -1.12 -10.18 1.56
N TYR A 280 -0.36 -10.37 2.63
CA TYR A 280 0.82 -11.22 2.59
C TYR A 280 0.47 -12.69 2.79
N LEU A 281 1.24 -13.57 2.15
CA LEU A 281 0.99 -15.02 2.07
C LEU A 281 2.25 -15.84 2.34
N ASN A 282 3.11 -15.36 3.26
CA ASN A 282 4.40 -15.98 3.52
C ASN A 282 4.47 -16.51 4.94
N ASP A 283 4.36 -17.84 5.06
CA ASP A 283 4.48 -18.56 6.32
C ASP A 283 5.96 -18.60 6.76
N ASP A 284 6.18 -18.54 8.08
CA ASP A 284 7.50 -18.60 8.70
C ASP A 284 8.51 -17.63 8.08
N TRP A 285 8.11 -16.36 7.94
CA TRP A 285 8.96 -15.31 7.35
C TRP A 285 9.75 -14.55 8.41
N ASP A 286 11.08 -14.59 8.29
CA ASP A 286 12.01 -13.79 9.10
C ASP A 286 12.54 -12.63 8.26
N GLY A 287 12.22 -11.38 8.64
CA GLY A 287 12.65 -10.21 7.88
C GLY A 287 14.18 -10.02 7.84
N GLU A 288 14.92 -10.47 8.85
CA GLU A 288 16.38 -10.32 8.90
C GLU A 288 17.09 -11.33 7.98
N VAL A 289 16.50 -12.52 7.83
CA VAL A 289 17.06 -13.61 7.02
C VAL A 289 16.51 -13.60 5.59
N ASP A 290 15.19 -13.50 5.45
CA ASP A 290 14.46 -13.64 4.18
C ASP A 290 14.33 -12.31 3.41
N GLY A 291 14.55 -11.17 4.08
CA GLY A 291 14.36 -9.85 3.49
C GLY A 291 12.91 -9.60 3.05
N GLY A 292 12.72 -8.96 1.89
CA GLY A 292 11.40 -8.83 1.25
C GLY A 292 10.38 -7.94 1.98
N GLN A 293 10.82 -7.13 2.95
CA GLN A 293 9.96 -6.18 3.65
C GLN A 293 9.36 -5.16 2.68
N LEU A 294 8.12 -4.74 2.95
CA LEU A 294 7.61 -3.50 2.38
C LEU A 294 8.15 -2.35 3.23
N ARG A 295 9.06 -1.57 2.66
CA ARG A 295 9.59 -0.37 3.28
C ARG A 295 8.72 0.82 2.91
N LEU A 296 8.15 1.45 3.93
CA LEU A 296 7.35 2.66 3.83
C LEU A 296 8.22 3.85 4.16
N HIS A 297 8.07 4.92 3.38
CA HIS A 297 8.68 6.22 3.63
C HIS A 297 7.57 7.14 4.11
N GLU A 298 7.17 6.94 5.37
CA GLU A 298 6.06 7.67 5.96
C GLU A 298 6.48 9.11 6.25
N ARG A 299 5.52 10.01 6.37
CA ARG A 299 5.76 11.32 6.97
C ARG A 299 6.06 11.18 8.48
N GLN A 300 6.74 12.16 9.09
CA GLN A 300 7.23 12.03 10.47
C GLN A 300 6.08 12.02 11.48
N PHE A 301 5.02 12.80 11.25
CA PHE A 301 3.88 12.98 12.15
C PHE A 301 2.55 12.69 11.45
N ASP A 302 1.43 12.66 12.17
CA ASP A 302 0.14 12.59 11.48
C ASP A 302 -0.13 13.88 10.72
N SER A 303 -0.69 13.74 9.51
CA SER A 303 -1.19 14.88 8.76
C SER A 303 -2.31 15.57 9.55
N VAL A 304 -2.24 16.90 9.68
CA VAL A 304 -3.29 17.68 10.36
C VAL A 304 -4.58 17.78 9.54
N SER A 305 -4.53 17.38 8.26
CA SER A 305 -5.67 17.33 7.35
C SER A 305 -5.58 16.09 6.46
N TYR A 306 -6.70 15.64 5.91
CA TYR A 306 -6.78 14.42 5.10
C TYR A 306 -5.81 14.42 3.90
N VAL A 307 -5.23 13.28 3.56
CA VAL A 307 -4.17 13.19 2.53
C VAL A 307 -4.67 12.73 1.16
N GLY A 308 -3.76 12.64 0.20
CA GLY A 308 -3.93 11.87 -1.03
C GLY A 308 -4.62 12.63 -2.16
N ALA A 309 -5.93 12.84 -2.03
CA ALA A 309 -6.74 13.51 -3.04
C ALA A 309 -7.66 14.59 -2.45
N ARG A 310 -7.91 15.62 -3.27
CA ARG A 310 -8.92 16.67 -3.08
C ARG A 310 -9.68 16.89 -4.38
N LYS A 311 -10.87 16.30 -4.51
CA LYS A 311 -11.57 16.21 -5.79
C LYS A 311 -10.62 15.74 -6.91
N ASN A 312 -10.30 16.61 -7.88
CA ASN A 312 -9.38 16.32 -8.98
C ASN A 312 -7.90 16.49 -8.64
N ASP A 313 -7.59 17.30 -7.63
CA ASP A 313 -6.22 17.60 -7.28
C ASP A 313 -5.65 16.43 -6.47
N LEU A 314 -4.41 16.05 -6.78
CA LEU A 314 -3.66 15.05 -6.04
C LEU A 314 -2.52 15.69 -5.26
N GLN A 315 -2.19 15.07 -4.13
CA GLN A 315 -1.06 15.46 -3.30
C GLN A 315 0.24 15.25 -4.10
N VAL A 316 1.16 16.22 -4.00
CA VAL A 316 2.51 16.15 -4.62
C VAL A 316 3.63 16.32 -3.60
N GLY A 317 3.30 16.68 -2.36
CA GLY A 317 4.25 16.86 -1.26
C GLY A 317 3.55 17.04 0.07
N TRP A 318 4.30 17.40 1.11
CA TRP A 318 3.79 17.89 2.38
C TRP A 318 4.68 18.99 2.95
N LEU A 319 4.14 19.81 3.85
CA LEU A 319 4.92 20.69 4.71
C LEU A 319 5.24 19.92 6.00
N LYS A 320 6.52 19.72 6.28
CA LYS A 320 7.03 19.12 7.52
C LYS A 320 6.56 19.89 8.75
N ALA A 321 6.38 19.22 9.87
CA ALA A 321 6.03 19.88 11.12
C ALA A 321 7.11 20.90 11.51
N PHE A 322 6.70 22.06 12.02
CA PHE A 322 7.60 23.09 12.49
C PHE A 322 6.94 23.95 13.57
N GLN A 323 7.57 24.02 14.74
CA GLN A 323 7.01 24.70 15.93
C GLN A 323 5.60 24.17 16.23
N GLU A 324 4.59 25.06 16.26
CA GLU A 324 3.19 24.72 16.55
C GLU A 324 2.43 24.21 15.30
N LYS A 325 3.04 24.29 14.11
CA LYS A 325 2.40 23.84 12.86
C LYS A 325 2.71 22.35 12.65
N GLY A 326 1.68 21.50 12.65
CA GLY A 326 1.80 20.08 12.31
C GLY A 326 2.11 19.83 10.81
N GLU A 327 2.16 18.56 10.41
CA GLU A 327 2.39 18.19 9.01
C GLU A 327 1.17 18.46 8.14
N GLN A 328 1.35 19.15 7.00
CA GLN A 328 0.23 19.59 6.16
C GLN A 328 0.38 19.02 4.74
N PRO A 329 -0.68 18.45 4.14
CA PRO A 329 -0.60 17.93 2.78
C PRO A 329 -0.50 19.07 1.76
N VAL A 330 0.35 18.90 0.74
CA VAL A 330 0.50 19.86 -0.37
C VAL A 330 -0.06 19.26 -1.64
N PHE A 331 -1.08 19.92 -2.18
CA PHE A 331 -1.78 19.54 -3.41
C PHE A 331 -1.35 20.43 -4.57
N LEU A 332 -1.55 19.92 -5.78
CA LEU A 332 -1.32 20.63 -7.03
C LEU A 332 -2.66 20.98 -7.68
N ASP A 333 -2.93 22.27 -7.87
CA ASP A 333 -4.00 22.79 -8.72
C ASP A 333 -3.41 23.06 -10.12
N PRO A 334 -3.79 22.30 -11.16
CA PRO A 334 -3.20 22.44 -12.50
C PRO A 334 -3.90 23.48 -13.39
N ASN A 335 -4.96 24.14 -12.89
CA ASN A 335 -5.92 24.89 -13.71
C ASN A 335 -5.96 26.39 -13.37
N ARG A 336 -4.96 26.94 -12.68
CA ARG A 336 -4.94 28.37 -12.38
C ARG A 336 -4.57 29.17 -13.64
N GLU A 337 -5.28 30.27 -13.89
CA GLU A 337 -4.95 31.19 -14.98
C GLU A 337 -3.57 31.84 -14.75
N GLY A 338 -2.70 31.74 -15.76
CA GLY A 338 -1.35 32.29 -15.76
C GLY A 338 -0.82 32.49 -17.19
N PRO A 339 0.38 33.08 -17.34
CA PRO A 339 1.00 33.27 -18.65
C PRO A 339 1.32 31.93 -19.32
N GLU A 340 1.46 31.93 -20.64
CA GLU A 340 1.64 30.78 -21.54
C GLU A 340 2.27 29.52 -20.89
N ASN A 341 1.48 28.44 -20.76
CA ASN A 341 1.82 27.13 -20.16
C ASN A 341 2.12 27.11 -18.64
N GLU A 342 2.00 28.22 -17.93
CA GLU A 342 2.07 28.29 -16.46
C GLU A 342 0.66 28.24 -15.86
N THR A 343 0.23 27.07 -15.40
CA THR A 343 -1.09 26.91 -14.77
C THR A 343 -1.09 26.13 -13.46
N CYS A 344 0.08 25.65 -13.04
CA CYS A 344 0.22 24.89 -11.81
C CYS A 344 0.36 25.81 -10.60
N MET A 345 -0.35 25.53 -9.52
CA MET A 345 -0.25 26.19 -8.22
C MET A 345 -0.17 25.14 -7.12
N LEU A 346 0.77 25.31 -6.18
CA LEU A 346 0.78 24.52 -4.96
C LEU A 346 -0.11 25.18 -3.91
N TYR A 347 -0.88 24.37 -3.20
CA TYR A 347 -1.65 24.81 -2.04
C TYR A 347 -1.64 23.76 -0.93
N THR A 348 -1.92 24.21 0.28
CA THR A 348 -2.04 23.35 1.47
C THR A 348 -3.42 23.51 2.09
N ILE A 349 -3.85 22.50 2.85
CA ILE A 349 -4.99 22.59 3.76
C ILE A 349 -4.45 22.55 5.20
N ASP A 350 -4.89 23.48 6.06
CA ASP A 350 -4.50 23.49 7.48
C ASP A 350 -5.40 22.58 8.34
N GLY A 351 -5.08 22.47 9.64
CA GLY A 351 -5.83 21.62 10.57
C GLY A 351 -7.27 22.10 10.85
N SER A 352 -7.61 23.32 10.44
CA SER A 352 -8.97 23.85 10.48
C SER A 352 -9.72 23.65 9.16
N GLY A 353 -9.08 23.05 8.16
CA GLY A 353 -9.67 22.82 6.83
C GLY A 353 -9.52 24.00 5.87
N ASN A 354 -8.79 25.06 6.23
CA ASN A 354 -8.64 26.22 5.35
C ASN A 354 -7.65 25.93 4.24
N LYS A 355 -8.04 26.23 3.00
CA LYS A 355 -7.14 26.21 1.83
C LYS A 355 -6.28 27.47 1.81
N ARG A 356 -4.97 27.29 1.58
CA ARG A 356 -4.01 28.38 1.40
C ARG A 356 -3.03 28.07 0.27
N ASP A 357 -2.91 29.00 -0.67
CA ASP A 357 -1.91 28.90 -1.74
C ASP A 357 -0.48 29.07 -1.18
N LEU A 358 0.44 28.22 -1.64
CA LEU A 358 1.87 28.28 -1.30
C LEU A 358 2.67 28.99 -2.39
N SER A 359 2.20 28.87 -3.64
CA SER A 359 2.68 29.64 -4.78
C SER A 359 1.99 31.01 -4.83
N THR A 360 2.72 32.06 -5.22
CA THR A 360 2.15 33.42 -5.44
C THR A 360 1.73 33.64 -6.87
N LYS A 361 2.32 32.90 -7.79
CA LYS A 361 1.99 32.90 -9.21
C LYS A 361 2.01 31.46 -9.75
N PRO A 362 1.23 31.16 -10.79
CA PRO A 362 1.31 29.88 -11.47
C PRO A 362 2.73 29.61 -11.98
N PHE A 363 3.07 28.33 -12.09
CA PHE A 363 4.34 27.88 -12.68
C PHE A 363 4.08 26.80 -13.75
N ALA A 364 5.06 26.60 -14.63
CA ALA A 364 5.00 25.56 -15.64
C ALA A 364 5.19 24.17 -15.01
N ASN A 365 4.41 23.19 -15.45
CA ASN A 365 4.46 21.82 -14.92
C ASN A 365 5.87 21.18 -14.98
N ILE A 366 6.70 21.58 -15.95
CA ILE A 366 8.10 21.12 -16.09
C ILE A 366 8.92 21.37 -14.82
N ALA A 367 8.58 22.38 -14.03
CA ALA A 367 9.25 22.68 -12.78
C ALA A 367 9.18 21.51 -11.78
N LEU A 368 8.13 20.68 -11.82
CA LEU A 368 7.96 19.49 -10.98
C LEU A 368 9.00 18.40 -11.26
N TYR A 369 9.61 18.42 -12.46
CA TYR A 369 10.55 17.41 -12.92
C TYR A 369 12.01 17.88 -12.90
N LEU A 370 12.26 19.15 -12.58
CA LEU A 370 13.60 19.71 -12.62
C LEU A 370 14.51 19.02 -11.59
N ALA A 371 15.70 18.61 -12.06
CA ALA A 371 16.72 17.99 -11.22
C ALA A 371 17.11 18.93 -10.06
N GLY A 372 17.12 18.39 -8.84
CA GLY A 372 17.35 19.16 -7.61
C GLY A 372 16.24 19.06 -6.57
N GLY A 373 15.13 18.36 -6.90
CA GLY A 373 14.09 17.94 -5.97
C GLY A 373 13.52 19.09 -5.15
N ASP A 374 13.35 18.86 -3.86
CA ASP A 374 12.92 19.85 -2.87
C ASP A 374 13.63 21.20 -3.03
N LYS A 375 14.95 21.24 -3.22
CA LYS A 375 15.69 22.51 -3.28
C LYS A 375 15.19 23.42 -4.41
N VAL A 376 14.85 22.84 -5.55
CA VAL A 376 14.32 23.58 -6.70
C VAL A 376 12.86 23.98 -6.45
N ALA A 377 12.03 23.04 -5.97
CA ALA A 377 10.64 23.30 -5.66
C ALA A 377 10.46 24.41 -4.60
N ARG A 378 11.29 24.39 -3.56
CA ARG A 378 11.33 25.40 -2.48
C ARG A 378 11.62 26.81 -2.99
N SER A 379 12.42 26.93 -4.06
CA SER A 379 12.79 28.23 -4.61
C SER A 379 11.83 28.73 -5.70
N LEU A 380 11.19 27.82 -6.43
CA LEU A 380 10.39 28.17 -7.62
C LEU A 380 8.88 28.11 -7.37
N MET A 381 8.42 27.29 -6.44
CA MET A 381 7.00 26.96 -6.27
C MET A 381 6.42 27.46 -4.95
N VAL A 382 7.25 27.76 -3.95
CA VAL A 382 6.81 28.21 -2.63
C VAL A 382 7.33 29.60 -2.34
N SER A 383 6.43 30.51 -2.00
CA SER A 383 6.74 31.95 -1.90
C SER A 383 7.15 32.36 -0.48
N ASN A 384 6.57 31.73 0.53
CA ASN A 384 6.91 31.98 1.92
C ASN A 384 8.17 31.18 2.32
N GLY A 385 9.19 31.85 2.85
CA GLY A 385 10.46 31.23 3.20
C GLY A 385 10.38 30.18 4.33
N GLU A 386 9.41 30.27 5.24
CA GLU A 386 9.18 29.23 6.25
C GLU A 386 8.55 27.99 5.64
N ASP A 387 7.51 28.15 4.82
CA ASP A 387 6.88 27.03 4.14
C ASP A 387 7.86 26.35 3.16
N ALA A 388 8.69 27.14 2.48
CA ALA A 388 9.76 26.60 1.64
C ALA A 388 10.71 25.71 2.47
N LYS A 389 11.13 26.11 3.67
CA LYS A 389 11.98 25.23 4.51
C LYS A 389 11.28 23.93 4.92
N ARG A 390 9.94 23.93 4.96
CA ARG A 390 9.11 22.79 5.36
C ARG A 390 8.73 21.88 4.19
N LEU A 391 8.71 22.37 2.96
CA LEU A 391 8.25 21.58 1.81
C LEU A 391 9.13 20.34 1.59
N HIS A 392 8.46 19.21 1.46
CA HIS A 392 8.99 17.93 1.03
C HIS A 392 8.11 17.35 -0.08
N LEU A 393 8.70 16.98 -1.22
CA LEU A 393 7.97 16.35 -2.33
C LEU A 393 7.89 14.83 -2.16
N ILE A 394 6.73 14.25 -2.43
CA ILE A 394 6.48 12.79 -2.35
C ILE A 394 7.43 12.00 -3.24
N ASP A 395 7.69 12.53 -4.44
CA ASP A 395 8.49 11.89 -5.49
C ASP A 395 9.62 12.82 -5.95
N ALA A 396 10.38 13.37 -5.00
CA ALA A 396 11.54 14.21 -5.32
C ALA A 396 12.53 13.38 -6.16
N PRO A 397 12.87 13.79 -7.41
CA PRO A 397 13.87 13.08 -8.20
C PRO A 397 15.20 13.12 -7.45
N LYS A 398 15.61 11.96 -6.95
CA LYS A 398 16.88 11.74 -6.28
C LYS A 398 18.02 12.09 -7.24
N SER A 399 18.98 12.89 -6.77
CA SER A 399 20.17 13.19 -7.54
C SER A 399 20.88 11.91 -8.00
N LEU A 400 21.61 11.96 -9.11
CA LEU A 400 22.45 10.83 -9.57
C LEU A 400 23.37 10.29 -8.45
N VAL A 401 23.81 11.16 -7.54
CA VAL A 401 24.63 10.81 -6.37
C VAL A 401 23.84 10.02 -5.30
N SER A 402 22.55 10.32 -5.07
CA SER A 402 21.74 9.53 -4.14
C SER A 402 21.29 8.20 -4.74
N SER A 403 21.19 8.07 -6.07
CA SER A 403 20.99 6.78 -6.74
C SER A 403 22.17 5.80 -6.59
N LEU A 404 23.36 6.31 -6.27
CA LEU A 404 24.58 5.52 -6.03
C LEU A 404 24.78 5.15 -4.55
N LYS A 405 23.99 5.69 -3.62
CA LYS A 405 24.03 5.31 -2.20
C LYS A 405 23.23 4.02 -1.99
N THR A 406 23.86 2.89 -2.26
CA THR A 406 23.43 1.60 -1.73
C THR A 406 23.75 1.54 -0.23
N LYS A 407 22.77 1.06 0.56
CA LYS A 407 22.79 0.73 2.01
C LYS A 407 22.13 1.78 2.90
N ALA A 408 21.12 1.30 3.65
CA ALA A 408 20.54 1.85 4.87
C ALA A 408 20.72 3.36 5.02
N GLY A 409 19.86 4.14 4.33
CA GLY A 409 19.69 5.53 4.67
C GLY A 409 19.27 5.68 6.14
N PRO A 410 19.47 6.86 6.75
CA PRO A 410 19.01 7.10 8.11
C PRO A 410 17.50 6.82 8.21
N ALA A 411 17.04 6.43 9.41
CA ALA A 411 15.62 6.16 9.66
C ALA A 411 14.70 7.35 9.35
N GLU A 412 15.27 8.54 9.17
CA GLU A 412 14.58 9.81 8.91
C GLU A 412 14.46 10.19 7.41
N GLY A 413 14.86 9.30 6.49
CA GLY A 413 14.93 9.62 5.05
C GLY A 413 16.11 10.54 4.69
N GLU A 414 16.35 10.79 3.39
CA GLU A 414 17.57 11.49 2.92
C GLU A 414 17.68 12.94 3.40
N ASP A 415 16.56 13.61 3.73
CA ASP A 415 16.50 15.01 4.16
C ASP A 415 15.90 15.21 5.57
N GLY A 416 15.74 14.13 6.35
CA GLY A 416 15.11 14.15 7.67
C GLY A 416 13.59 14.38 7.63
N GLY A 417 12.96 14.30 6.46
CA GLY A 417 11.54 14.57 6.26
C GLY A 417 10.61 13.37 6.38
N GLU A 418 11.17 12.17 6.48
CA GLU A 418 10.43 10.93 6.41
C GLU A 418 10.71 10.07 7.64
N ARG A 419 9.85 9.09 7.91
CA ARG A 419 10.06 8.02 8.88
C ARG A 419 10.05 6.70 8.11
N ILE A 420 11.17 6.00 8.13
CA ILE A 420 11.29 4.68 7.52
C ILE A 420 10.61 3.65 8.42
N ARG A 421 9.71 2.86 7.84
CA ARG A 421 9.05 1.75 8.52
C ARG A 421 9.03 0.52 7.62
N ASP A 422 9.67 -0.55 8.10
CA ASP A 422 9.72 -1.82 7.40
C ASP A 422 8.63 -2.78 7.91
N ILE A 423 7.83 -3.31 7.00
CA ILE A 423 6.75 -4.26 7.28
C ILE A 423 7.16 -5.65 6.80
N VAL A 424 7.30 -6.59 7.74
CA VAL A 424 7.58 -8.00 7.44
C VAL A 424 6.37 -8.63 6.74
N PRO A 425 6.53 -9.32 5.61
CA PRO A 425 5.43 -9.82 4.80
C PRO A 425 4.82 -11.13 5.36
N LYS A 426 4.40 -11.14 6.63
CA LYS A 426 3.85 -12.33 7.32
C LYS A 426 2.47 -12.71 6.81
N ALA A 427 2.25 -14.00 6.57
CA ALA A 427 0.98 -14.55 6.08
C ALA A 427 -0.26 -14.04 6.86
N GLY A 428 -1.35 -13.79 6.13
CA GLY A 428 -2.64 -13.36 6.69
C GLY A 428 -2.71 -11.88 7.09
N THR A 429 -1.63 -11.12 6.90
CA THR A 429 -1.56 -9.69 7.21
C THR A 429 -2.10 -8.85 6.05
N LEU A 430 -3.07 -7.98 6.34
CA LEU A 430 -3.55 -6.94 5.43
C LEU A 430 -2.78 -5.63 5.68
N VAL A 431 -2.31 -5.00 4.60
CA VAL A 431 -1.70 -3.67 4.60
C VAL A 431 -2.54 -2.77 3.69
N MET A 432 -2.87 -1.56 4.13
CA MET A 432 -3.58 -0.59 3.28
C MET A 432 -3.02 0.82 3.48
N PHE A 433 -2.98 1.62 2.42
CA PHE A 433 -2.56 3.01 2.44
C PHE A 433 -3.10 3.77 1.23
N ASP A 434 -3.08 5.10 1.30
CA ASP A 434 -3.46 5.97 0.19
C ASP A 434 -2.42 5.90 -0.94
N SER A 435 -2.88 5.64 -2.16
CA SER A 435 -2.03 5.33 -3.32
C SER A 435 -1.13 6.48 -3.77
N VAL A 436 -1.46 7.72 -3.36
CA VAL A 436 -0.73 8.93 -3.77
C VAL A 436 0.26 9.34 -2.69
N SER A 437 -0.15 9.29 -1.42
CA SER A 437 0.55 10.00 -0.34
C SER A 437 1.70 9.23 0.31
N LEU A 438 1.85 7.93 0.04
CA LEU A 438 2.82 7.07 0.73
C LEU A 438 3.84 6.43 -0.22
N PRO A 439 5.04 7.01 -0.37
CA PRO A 439 6.14 6.37 -1.08
C PRO A 439 6.57 5.07 -0.39
N HIS A 440 6.84 4.04 -1.18
CA HIS A 440 7.19 2.73 -0.67
C HIS A 440 8.04 1.92 -1.66
N GLU A 441 8.74 0.92 -1.13
CA GLU A 441 9.56 -0.02 -1.90
C GLU A 441 9.46 -1.43 -1.32
N VAL A 442 9.69 -2.45 -2.14
CA VAL A 442 9.86 -3.83 -1.66
C VAL A 442 11.35 -4.12 -1.65
N LEU A 443 11.89 -4.37 -0.46
CA LEU A 443 13.29 -4.73 -0.30
C LEU A 443 13.58 -6.06 -1.00
N MET A 444 14.85 -6.28 -1.35
CA MET A 444 15.30 -7.52 -1.95
C MET A 444 14.89 -8.71 -1.09
N THR A 445 14.30 -9.73 -1.73
CA THR A 445 13.94 -10.97 -1.05
C THR A 445 15.00 -12.06 -1.27
N ASN A 446 15.29 -12.85 -0.25
CA ASN A 446 16.26 -13.94 -0.30
C ASN A 446 15.60 -15.31 -0.55
N ARG A 447 14.26 -15.36 -0.62
CA ARG A 447 13.49 -16.55 -1.01
C ARG A 447 12.20 -16.15 -1.73
N GLU A 448 11.42 -17.13 -2.18
CA GLU A 448 10.18 -16.85 -2.89
C GLU A 448 9.14 -16.18 -1.99
N ARG A 449 8.59 -15.05 -2.44
CA ARG A 449 7.63 -14.21 -1.69
C ARG A 449 6.33 -14.06 -2.47
N PHE A 450 5.21 -14.42 -1.85
CA PHE A 450 3.87 -14.33 -2.39
C PHE A 450 3.02 -13.25 -1.70
N GLY A 451 1.99 -12.81 -2.41
CA GLY A 451 0.97 -11.94 -1.86
C GLY A 451 -0.23 -11.80 -2.79
N VAL A 452 -1.25 -11.11 -2.30
CA VAL A 452 -2.33 -10.54 -3.10
C VAL A 452 -2.19 -9.03 -3.03
N GLN A 453 -2.34 -8.32 -4.14
CA GLN A 453 -2.47 -6.87 -4.12
C GLN A 453 -3.70 -6.43 -4.87
N GLY A 454 -4.11 -5.20 -4.63
CA GLY A 454 -5.00 -4.50 -5.52
C GLY A 454 -5.10 -3.02 -5.21
N TRP A 455 -5.87 -2.35 -6.04
CA TRP A 455 -6.14 -0.94 -5.92
C TRP A 455 -7.64 -0.69 -5.96
N PHE A 456 -8.12 0.16 -5.06
CA PHE A 456 -9.45 0.71 -5.17
C PHE A 456 -9.39 2.01 -5.96
N HIS A 457 -10.16 2.02 -7.04
CA HIS A 457 -10.21 3.14 -7.95
C HIS A 457 -11.35 4.09 -7.61
N GLU A 458 -11.11 5.34 -7.98
CA GLU A 458 -12.07 6.44 -7.97
C GLU A 458 -12.22 7.02 -9.38
N LYS A 459 -13.42 7.49 -9.67
CA LYS A 459 -13.67 8.29 -10.86
C LYS A 459 -12.93 9.62 -10.76
N ILE A 460 -12.27 10.01 -11.84
CA ILE A 460 -11.70 11.36 -11.99
C ILE A 460 -12.86 12.32 -12.25
N TYR A 461 -12.99 13.40 -11.48
CA TYR A 461 -14.03 14.39 -11.72
C TYR A 461 -13.75 15.11 -13.04
N THR A 462 -14.79 15.34 -13.82
CA THR A 462 -14.72 16.09 -15.08
C THR A 462 -15.31 17.47 -14.91
#